data_AF-I7MG28-F1
#
_entry.id   AF-I7MG28-F1
#
_cell.length_a   1.000
_cell.length_b   1.000
_cell.length_c   1.000
_cell.angle_alpha   90.00
_cell.angle_beta   90.00
_cell.angle_gamma   90.00
#
_symmetry.space_group_name_H-M   'P 1'
#
loop_
_entity.id
_entity.type
_entity.pdbx_description
1 polymer ?
#
loop_
_entity_poly.entity_id
_entity_poly.type
_entity_poly.pdbx_seq_one_letter_code
_entity_poly.pdbx_strand_id
1 'polypeptide(L)'
;MIEIEAKTKLKSSEGAHFFFTLIFLTASGLIERQYSEETCGYQYSLLVDLVFYSQIIKGTYQLITMVPKYKNHDIILFFEFLDIAYYLFLFGLFVYANVLYFQAGFETCLTDAPIIAYFIQLFLVVTYFIFIVLVLSMITYLFRLASKSNVSEHDQLEDN
;
A
#
# COMPACT_ATOMS: atom_id res chain seq x y z
N MET A 1 -33.83 -12.00 0.83
CA MET A 1 -33.25 -10.78 0.22
C MET A 1 -31.82 -11.16 -0.14
N ILE A 2 -31.40 -11.09 -1.41
CA ILE A 2 -30.07 -11.58 -1.82
C ILE A 2 -29.03 -10.56 -1.34
N GLU A 3 -28.28 -10.91 -0.29
CA GLU A 3 -27.31 -10.03 0.39
C GLU A 3 -26.01 -9.80 -0.38
N ILE A 4 -25.76 -10.64 -1.41
CA ILE A 4 -24.51 -10.67 -2.18
C ILE A 4 -24.84 -10.74 -3.66
N GLU A 5 -24.45 -9.72 -4.42
CA GLU A 5 -24.53 -9.71 -5.89
C GLU A 5 -23.13 -9.85 -6.49
N ALA A 6 -22.98 -10.55 -7.62
CA ALA A 6 -21.70 -10.56 -8.32
C ALA A 6 -21.39 -9.17 -8.90
N LYS A 7 -20.16 -8.67 -8.73
CA LYS A 7 -19.72 -7.46 -9.42
C LYS A 7 -19.66 -7.72 -10.92
N THR A 8 -20.43 -6.97 -11.71
CA THR A 8 -20.42 -7.05 -13.18
C THR A 8 -19.23 -6.37 -13.83
N LYS A 9 -18.54 -5.46 -13.12
CA LYS A 9 -17.33 -4.77 -13.60
C LYS A 9 -16.36 -4.54 -12.45
N LEU A 10 -15.09 -4.83 -12.70
CA LEU A 10 -13.97 -4.52 -11.81
C LEU A 10 -13.50 -3.08 -12.05
N LYS A 11 -13.21 -2.34 -10.98
CA LYS A 11 -12.61 -1.01 -11.13
C LYS A 11 -11.13 -1.15 -11.49
N SER A 12 -10.62 -0.23 -12.30
CA SER A 12 -9.19 -0.17 -12.66
C SER A 12 -8.28 -0.05 -11.44
N SER A 13 -8.73 0.65 -10.39
CA SER A 13 -8.01 0.74 -9.11
C SER A 13 -7.89 -0.63 -8.41
N GLU A 14 -8.96 -1.42 -8.38
CA GLU A 14 -8.97 -2.76 -7.78
C GLU A 14 -7.99 -3.70 -8.50
N GLY A 15 -7.95 -3.62 -9.83
CA GLY A 15 -6.97 -4.36 -10.64
C GLY A 15 -5.52 -3.95 -10.36
N ALA A 16 -5.23 -2.64 -10.31
CA ALA A 16 -3.89 -2.14 -10.01
C ALA A 16 -3.41 -2.60 -8.62
N HIS A 17 -4.27 -2.54 -7.60
CA HIS A 17 -3.95 -3.02 -6.27
C HIS A 17 -3.71 -4.54 -6.25
N PHE A 18 -4.47 -5.32 -7.01
CA PHE A 18 -4.26 -6.77 -7.11
C PHE A 18 -2.92 -7.12 -7.77
N PHE A 19 -2.60 -6.49 -8.91
CA PHE A 19 -1.31 -6.70 -9.59
C PHE A 19 -0.13 -6.31 -8.70
N PHE A 20 -0.24 -5.19 -7.99
CA PHE A 20 0.76 -4.75 -7.03
C PHE A 20 1.01 -5.81 -5.96
N THR A 21 -0.06 -6.26 -5.28
CA THR A 21 0.03 -7.29 -4.24
C THR A 21 0.67 -8.56 -4.80
N LEU A 22 0.30 -8.99 -6.01
CA LEU A 22 0.80 -10.23 -6.61
C LEU A 22 2.29 -10.14 -6.97
N ILE A 23 2.76 -9.00 -7.48
CA ILE A 23 4.18 -8.80 -7.78
C ILE A 23 5.00 -8.80 -6.49
N PHE A 24 4.58 -8.06 -5.47
CA PHE A 24 5.30 -8.03 -4.19
C PHE A 24 5.24 -9.35 -3.45
N LEU A 25 4.13 -10.08 -3.53
CA LEU A 25 3.98 -11.42 -2.96
C LEU A 25 4.90 -12.43 -3.63
N THR A 26 4.98 -12.43 -4.97
CA THR A 26 5.86 -13.35 -5.70
C THR A 26 7.33 -13.01 -5.48
N ALA A 27 7.70 -11.73 -5.49
CA ALA A 27 9.06 -11.29 -5.20
C ALA A 27 9.50 -11.65 -3.77
N SER A 28 8.69 -11.33 -2.76
CA SER A 28 9.01 -11.65 -1.36
C SER A 28 9.01 -13.16 -1.09
N GLY A 29 8.11 -13.93 -1.72
CA GLY A 29 8.10 -15.40 -1.60
C GLY A 29 9.28 -16.08 -2.29
N LEU A 30 9.79 -15.53 -3.40
CA LEU A 30 11.03 -16.01 -4.01
C LEU A 30 12.24 -15.77 -3.09
N ILE A 31 12.29 -14.61 -2.44
CA ILE A 31 13.36 -14.27 -1.49
C ILE A 31 13.29 -15.18 -0.25
N GLU A 32 12.12 -15.34 0.34
CA GLU A 32 11.92 -16.24 1.49
C GLU A 32 12.33 -17.68 1.14
N ARG A 33 12.02 -18.17 -0.06
CA ARG A 33 12.26 -19.58 -0.42
C ARG A 33 13.67 -19.87 -0.92
N GLN A 34 14.27 -18.98 -1.69
CA GLN A 34 15.56 -19.23 -2.37
C GLN A 34 16.74 -18.53 -1.71
N TYR A 35 16.49 -17.47 -0.94
CA TYR A 35 17.53 -16.60 -0.38
C TYR A 35 17.43 -16.47 1.14
N SER A 36 16.66 -17.36 1.80
CA SER A 36 16.51 -17.40 3.27
C SER A 36 17.83 -17.56 4.02
N GLU A 37 18.81 -18.22 3.39
CA GLU A 37 20.13 -18.50 3.97
C GLU A 37 21.14 -17.35 3.75
N GLU A 38 20.87 -16.42 2.82
CA GLU A 38 21.70 -15.23 2.60
C GLU A 38 21.35 -14.17 3.64
N THR A 39 21.81 -14.35 4.87
CA THR A 39 21.41 -13.46 5.96
C THR A 39 22.20 -12.15 5.95
N CYS A 40 21.60 -11.12 5.36
CA CYS A 40 21.89 -9.74 5.76
C CYS A 40 21.18 -9.45 7.09
N GLY A 41 21.66 -9.99 8.22
CA GLY A 41 21.11 -9.73 9.56
C GLY A 41 19.63 -10.14 9.79
N TYR A 42 19.27 -10.41 11.05
CA TYR A 42 17.89 -10.83 11.39
C TYR A 42 16.82 -9.77 11.07
N GLN A 43 17.18 -8.48 11.17
CA GLN A 43 16.23 -7.37 11.01
C GLN A 43 15.73 -7.21 9.58
N TYR A 44 16.58 -7.49 8.58
CA TYR A 44 16.20 -7.37 7.18
C TYR A 44 15.37 -8.58 6.72
N SER A 45 15.69 -9.78 7.22
CA SER A 45 14.84 -10.97 7.04
C SER A 45 13.44 -10.73 7.59
N LEU A 46 13.35 -10.20 8.83
CA LEU A 46 12.07 -9.87 9.45
C LEU A 46 11.25 -8.89 8.61
N LEU A 47 11.88 -7.88 7.99
CA LEU A 47 11.20 -6.96 7.09
C LEU A 47 10.61 -7.70 5.88
N VAL A 48 11.38 -8.60 5.24
CA VAL A 48 10.91 -9.39 4.10
C VAL A 48 9.72 -10.27 4.49
N ASP A 49 9.81 -10.95 5.64
CA ASP A 49 8.74 -11.81 6.14
C ASP A 49 7.46 -11.01 6.40
N LEU A 50 7.58 -9.85 7.08
CA LEU A 50 6.43 -8.99 7.34
C LEU A 50 5.80 -8.47 6.03
N VAL A 51 6.62 -8.13 5.02
CA VAL A 51 6.10 -7.76 3.69
C VAL A 51 5.39 -8.95 3.05
N PHE A 52 5.98 -10.15 3.08
CA PHE A 52 5.40 -11.37 2.50
C PHE A 52 4.04 -11.72 3.13
N TYR A 53 4.00 -11.91 4.45
CA TYR A 53 2.77 -12.28 5.16
C TYR A 53 1.69 -11.21 5.05
N SER A 54 2.07 -9.92 5.04
CA SER A 54 1.10 -8.85 4.83
C SER A 54 0.52 -8.85 3.42
N GLN A 55 1.30 -9.17 2.39
CA GLN A 55 0.77 -9.33 1.03
C GLN A 55 -0.16 -10.55 0.92
N ILE A 56 0.09 -11.64 1.65
CA ILE A 56 -0.84 -12.79 1.69
C ILE A 56 -2.19 -12.36 2.26
N ILE A 57 -2.18 -11.66 3.40
CA ILE A 57 -3.39 -11.18 4.05
C ILE A 57 -4.13 -10.22 3.12
N LYS A 58 -3.41 -9.27 2.49
CA LYS A 58 -4.01 -8.31 1.57
C LYS A 58 -4.55 -8.96 0.30
N GLY A 59 -3.83 -9.92 -0.26
CA GLY A 59 -4.26 -10.67 -1.45
C GLY A 59 -5.50 -11.50 -1.17
N THR A 60 -5.57 -12.15 -0.01
CA THR A 60 -6.76 -12.89 0.45
C THR A 60 -7.95 -11.95 0.59
N TYR A 61 -7.76 -10.80 1.25
CA TYR A 61 -8.77 -9.76 1.37
C TYR A 61 -9.26 -9.25 0.00
N GLN A 62 -8.33 -8.99 -0.94
CA GLN A 62 -8.67 -8.56 -2.29
C GLN A 62 -9.51 -9.61 -3.01
N LEU A 63 -9.13 -10.89 -2.97
CA LEU A 63 -9.92 -11.97 -3.57
C LEU A 63 -11.36 -12.03 -3.02
N ILE A 64 -11.51 -11.88 -1.70
CA ILE A 64 -12.82 -11.89 -1.02
C ILE A 64 -13.68 -10.67 -1.38
N THR A 65 -13.09 -9.53 -1.71
CA THR A 65 -13.80 -8.27 -2.00
C THR A 65 -13.95 -7.97 -3.49
N MET A 66 -13.23 -8.70 -4.35
CA MET A 66 -13.21 -8.53 -5.80
C MET A 66 -14.41 -9.22 -6.49
N VAL A 67 -14.87 -10.34 -5.94
CA VAL A 67 -15.96 -11.16 -6.54
C VAL A 67 -17.36 -10.68 -6.10
N PRO A 68 -17.66 -10.57 -4.79
CA PRO A 68 -18.96 -10.12 -4.30
C PRO A 68 -19.08 -8.60 -4.17
N LYS A 69 -20.30 -8.10 -4.42
CA LYS A 69 -20.77 -6.78 -3.99
C LYS A 69 -21.64 -6.96 -2.76
N TYR A 70 -21.11 -6.56 -1.61
CA TYR A 70 -21.84 -6.58 -0.35
C TYR A 70 -22.85 -5.42 -0.30
N LYS A 71 -24.11 -5.71 0.05
CA LYS A 71 -25.14 -4.68 0.29
C LYS A 71 -25.28 -4.31 1.76
N ASN A 72 -24.82 -5.17 2.67
CA ASN A 72 -24.88 -4.90 4.11
C ASN A 72 -23.85 -3.81 4.48
N HIS A 73 -24.32 -2.74 5.12
CA HIS A 73 -23.50 -1.60 5.53
C HIS A 73 -22.41 -1.99 6.53
N ASP A 74 -22.71 -2.89 7.48
CA ASP A 74 -21.76 -3.29 8.52
C ASP A 74 -20.56 -4.04 7.92
N ILE A 75 -20.82 -4.86 6.89
CA ILE A 75 -19.79 -5.60 6.16
C ILE A 75 -18.91 -4.63 5.36
N ILE A 76 -19.49 -3.60 4.74
CA ILE A 76 -18.73 -2.57 4.02
C ILE A 76 -17.80 -1.83 4.99
N LEU A 77 -18.33 -1.40 6.14
CA LEU A 77 -17.56 -0.67 7.15
C LEU A 77 -16.42 -1.53 7.74
N PHE A 78 -16.66 -2.83 7.94
CA PHE A 78 -15.62 -3.77 8.36
C PHE A 78 -14.47 -3.85 7.34
N PHE A 79 -14.79 -3.95 6.05
CA PHE A 79 -13.78 -4.00 5.00
C PHE A 79 -13.03 -2.66 4.85
N GLU A 80 -13.71 -1.52 4.97
CA GLU A 80 -13.07 -0.19 4.99
C GLU A 80 -12.10 -0.06 6.18
N PHE A 81 -12.49 -0.54 7.37
CA PHE A 81 -11.61 -0.57 8.53
C PHE A 81 -10.36 -1.44 8.28
N LEU A 82 -10.52 -2.62 7.68
CA LEU A 82 -9.38 -3.49 7.32
C LEU A 82 -8.44 -2.82 6.32
N ASP A 83 -8.98 -2.07 5.35
CA ASP A 83 -8.16 -1.30 4.40
C ASP A 83 -7.35 -0.22 5.13
N ILE A 84 -7.97 0.54 6.03
CA ILE A 84 -7.29 1.57 6.83
C ILE A 84 -6.20 0.94 7.71
N ALA A 85 -6.52 -0.13 8.42
CA ALA A 85 -5.58 -0.85 9.28
C ALA A 85 -4.38 -1.36 8.48
N TYR A 86 -4.61 -1.89 7.27
CA TYR A 86 -3.55 -2.30 6.36
C TYR A 86 -2.66 -1.14 5.92
N TYR A 87 -3.23 0.02 5.57
CA TYR A 87 -2.43 1.19 5.20
C TYR A 87 -1.61 1.74 6.36
N LEU A 88 -2.15 1.74 7.58
CA LEU A 88 -1.39 2.10 8.78
C LEU A 88 -0.22 1.14 9.03
N PHE A 89 -0.47 -0.17 8.87
CA PHE A 89 0.58 -1.18 8.97
C PHE A 89 1.66 -1.00 7.89
N LEU A 90 1.27 -0.75 6.63
CA LEU A 90 2.19 -0.51 5.53
C LEU A 90 3.04 0.75 5.75
N PHE A 91 2.44 1.81 6.31
CA PHE A 91 3.17 3.01 6.73
C PHE A 91 4.20 2.70 7.83
N GLY A 92 3.83 1.87 8.82
CA GLY A 92 4.75 1.38 9.83
C GLY A 92 5.93 0.59 9.24
N LEU A 93 5.66 -0.32 8.29
CA LEU A 93 6.70 -1.04 7.58
C LEU A 93 7.61 -0.13 6.75
N PHE A 94 7.04 0.90 6.14
CA PHE A 94 7.82 1.88 5.40
C PHE A 94 8.78 2.66 6.30
N VAL A 95 8.33 3.10 7.47
CA VAL A 95 9.19 3.75 8.47
C VAL A 95 10.28 2.78 8.94
N TYR A 96 9.92 1.53 9.23
CA TYR A 96 10.88 0.51 9.65
C TYR A 96 11.95 0.22 8.57
N ALA A 97 11.54 0.07 7.31
CA ALA A 97 12.45 -0.12 6.18
C ALA A 97 13.41 1.06 5.99
N ASN A 98 12.95 2.29 6.19
CA ASN A 98 13.81 3.47 6.14
C ASN A 98 14.86 3.47 7.26
N VAL A 99 14.46 3.15 8.50
CA VAL A 99 15.40 3.04 9.62
C VAL A 99 16.50 2.03 9.31
N LEU A 100 16.14 0.86 8.75
CA LEU A 100 17.11 -0.17 8.36
C LEU A 100 17.99 0.24 7.18
N TYR A 101 17.44 1.00 6.23
CA TYR A 101 18.18 1.48 5.05
C TYR A 101 19.23 2.54 5.39
N PHE A 102 18.91 3.46 6.31
CA PHE A 102 19.85 4.50 6.75
C PHE A 102 20.82 4.03 7.84
N GLN A 103 20.68 2.81 8.33
CA GLN A 103 21.61 2.24 9.31
C GLN A 103 22.92 1.86 8.62
N ALA A 104 24.04 2.08 9.30
CA ALA A 104 25.39 1.81 8.77
C ALA A 104 25.62 0.34 8.33
N GLY A 105 24.79 -0.61 8.79
CA GLY A 105 24.85 -2.02 8.38
C GLY A 105 24.26 -2.34 7.00
N PHE A 106 23.64 -1.36 6.32
CA PHE A 106 23.07 -1.61 5.00
C PHE A 106 24.13 -1.73 3.89
N GLU A 107 25.29 -1.09 4.03
CA GLU A 107 26.37 -1.21 3.05
C GLU A 107 26.94 -2.64 2.99
N THR A 108 27.06 -3.31 4.14
CA THR A 108 27.44 -4.73 4.20
C THR A 108 26.35 -5.66 3.65
N CYS A 109 25.08 -5.24 3.73
CA CYS A 109 23.96 -5.96 3.12
C CYS A 109 24.08 -6.06 1.60
N LEU A 110 24.52 -4.97 0.97
CA LEU A 110 24.68 -4.86 -0.48
C LEU A 110 25.72 -5.83 -1.02
N THR A 111 26.74 -6.16 -0.23
CA THR A 111 27.78 -7.13 -0.61
C THR A 111 27.38 -8.56 -0.28
N ASP A 112 26.78 -8.79 0.89
CA ASP A 112 26.58 -10.14 1.42
C ASP A 112 25.29 -10.79 0.92
N ALA A 113 24.23 -9.99 0.72
CA ALA A 113 22.93 -10.44 0.23
C ALA A 113 22.33 -9.40 -0.75
N PRO A 114 22.93 -9.25 -1.95
CA PRO A 114 22.58 -8.17 -2.89
C PRO A 114 21.11 -8.21 -3.34
N ILE A 115 20.51 -9.39 -3.37
CA ILE A 115 19.11 -9.59 -3.79
C ILE A 115 18.15 -9.06 -2.73
N ILE A 116 18.45 -9.30 -1.44
CA ILE A 116 17.66 -8.76 -0.33
C ILE A 116 17.79 -7.24 -0.30
N ALA A 117 19.01 -6.72 -0.44
CA ALA A 117 19.25 -5.27 -0.50
C ALA A 117 18.48 -4.61 -1.66
N TYR A 118 18.49 -5.24 -2.85
CA TYR A 118 17.73 -4.77 -4.01
C TYR A 118 16.22 -4.77 -3.76
N PHE A 119 15.68 -5.83 -3.13
CA PHE A 119 14.27 -5.89 -2.78
C PHE A 119 13.85 -4.78 -1.84
N ILE A 120 14.65 -4.49 -0.81
CA ILE A 120 14.38 -3.43 0.15
C ILE A 120 14.42 -2.06 -0.52
N GLN A 121 15.40 -1.83 -1.40
CA GLN A 121 15.44 -0.62 -2.22
C GLN A 121 14.22 -0.48 -3.10
N LEU A 122 13.81 -1.56 -3.78
CA LEU A 122 12.64 -1.57 -4.64
C LEU A 122 11.35 -1.31 -3.85
N PHE A 123 11.20 -1.95 -2.69
CA PHE A 123 10.10 -1.69 -1.76
C PHE A 123 10.05 -0.22 -1.35
N LEU A 124 11.18 0.37 -0.96
CA LEU A 124 11.26 1.79 -0.59
C LEU A 124 10.89 2.69 -1.76
N VAL A 125 11.53 2.53 -2.94
CA VAL A 125 11.29 3.37 -4.13
C VAL A 125 9.82 3.36 -4.53
N VAL A 126 9.23 2.16 -4.60
CA VAL A 126 7.82 2.01 -4.99
C VAL A 126 6.90 2.64 -3.94
N THR A 127 7.18 2.42 -2.66
CA THR A 127 6.38 2.98 -1.58
C THR A 127 6.50 4.51 -1.51
N TYR A 128 7.70 5.06 -1.72
CA TYR A 128 7.92 6.50 -1.87
C TYR A 128 7.10 7.08 -3.01
N PHE A 129 7.10 6.43 -4.18
CA PHE A 129 6.31 6.87 -5.33
C PHE A 129 4.81 6.93 -5.00
N ILE A 130 4.28 5.91 -4.32
CA ILE A 130 2.88 5.88 -3.86
C ILE A 130 2.61 7.06 -2.91
N PHE A 131 3.47 7.30 -1.92
CA PHE A 131 3.30 8.43 -1.00
C PHE A 131 3.35 9.78 -1.70
N ILE A 132 4.24 9.97 -2.67
CA ILE A 132 4.29 11.20 -3.46
C ILE A 132 2.98 11.43 -4.21
N VAL A 133 2.43 10.40 -4.86
CA VAL A 133 1.13 10.48 -5.56
C VAL A 133 0.00 10.83 -4.58
N LEU A 134 -0.01 10.22 -3.38
CA LEU A 134 -0.99 10.53 -2.33
C LEU A 134 -0.89 11.98 -1.85
N VAL A 135 0.32 12.49 -1.61
CA VAL A 135 0.55 13.88 -1.20
C VAL A 135 0.10 14.84 -2.30
N LEU A 136 0.44 14.59 -3.56
CA LEU A 136 -0.02 15.41 -4.68
C LEU A 136 -1.55 15.41 -4.83
N SER A 137 -2.18 14.26 -4.62
CA SER A 137 -3.65 14.13 -4.61
C SER A 137 -4.28 14.95 -3.49
N MET A 138 -3.72 14.87 -2.28
CA MET A 138 -4.16 15.65 -1.12
C MET A 138 -4.01 17.16 -1.36
N ILE A 139 -2.86 17.60 -1.88
CA ILE A 139 -2.62 19.01 -2.23
C ILE A 139 -3.66 19.49 -3.25
N THR A 140 -3.90 18.71 -4.31
CA THR A 140 -4.90 19.03 -5.35
C THR A 140 -6.31 19.14 -4.76
N TYR A 141 -6.66 18.25 -3.82
CA TYR A 141 -7.93 18.29 -3.12
C TYR A 141 -8.08 19.56 -2.27
N LEU A 142 -7.06 19.94 -1.51
CA LEU A 142 -7.05 21.17 -0.70
C LEU A 142 -7.18 22.42 -1.57
N PHE A 143 -6.47 22.49 -2.71
CA PHE A 143 -6.61 23.61 -3.65
C PHE A 143 -8.02 23.71 -4.26
N ARG A 144 -8.66 22.58 -4.57
CA ARG A 144 -10.06 22.58 -5.04
C ARG A 144 -11.03 23.06 -3.97
N LEU A 145 -10.79 22.70 -2.71
CA LEU A 145 -11.61 23.15 -1.58
C LEU A 145 -11.48 24.69 -1.41
N ALA A 146 -10.27 25.21 -1.46
CA ALA A 146 -9.99 26.65 -1.37
C ALA A 146 -10.56 27.43 -2.58
N SER A 147 -10.43 26.89 -3.80
CA SER A 147 -10.98 27.52 -5.01
C SER A 147 -12.51 27.60 -5.01
N LYS A 148 -13.21 26.56 -4.51
CA LYS A 148 -14.67 26.61 -4.34
C LYS A 148 -15.11 27.62 -3.29
N SER A 149 -14.32 27.81 -2.23
CA SER A 149 -14.57 28.84 -1.22
C SER A 149 -14.51 30.24 -1.82
N ASN A 150 -13.52 30.52 -2.67
CA ASN A 150 -13.36 31.86 -3.29
C ASN A 150 -14.45 32.18 -4.32
N VAL A 151 -14.99 31.19 -5.04
CA VAL A 151 -16.11 31.42 -5.98
C VAL A 151 -17.39 31.79 -5.23
N SER A 152 -17.64 31.16 -4.08
CA SER A 152 -18.79 31.50 -3.23
C SER A 152 -18.72 32.90 -2.59
N GLU A 153 -17.51 33.44 -2.40
CA GLU A 153 -17.32 34.76 -1.79
C GLU A 153 -17.37 35.89 -2.83
N HIS A 154 -16.94 35.62 -4.07
CA HIS A 154 -17.00 36.59 -5.17
C HIS A 154 -18.42 36.80 -5.70
N ASP A 155 -19.27 35.77 -5.72
CA ASP A 155 -20.68 35.88 -6.10
C ASP A 155 -21.53 36.67 -5.07
N GLN A 156 -21.09 36.77 -3.81
CA GLN A 156 -21.79 37.55 -2.77
C GLN A 156 -21.44 39.04 -2.78
N LEU A 157 -20.35 39.43 -3.45
CA LEU A 157 -19.90 40.81 -3.56
C LEU A 157 -20.41 41.50 -4.83
N GLU A 158 -20.88 40.77 -5.84
CA GLU A 158 -21.50 41.35 -7.05
C GLU A 158 -23.02 41.59 -6.91
N ASP A 159 -23.65 41.05 -5.87
CA ASP A 159 -25.10 41.19 -5.58
C ASP A 159 -25.44 42.33 -4.55
N ASN A 160 -24.46 43.16 -4.17
CA ASN A 160 -24.65 44.38 -3.36
C ASN A 160 -24.22 45.64 -4.12
#